data_AF-A0A6S7FZH8-F1
#
_entry.id   AF-A0A6S7FZH8-F1
#
_cell.length_a   1.000
_cell.length_b   1.000
_cell.length_c   1.000
_cell.angle_alpha   90.00
_cell.angle_beta   90.00
_cell.angle_gamma   90.00
#
_symmetry.space_group_name_H-M   'P 1'
#
loop_
_entity.id
_entity.type
_entity.pdbx_description
1 polymer ?
#
loop_
_entity_poly.entity_id
_entity_poly.type
_entity_poly.pdbx_seq_one_letter_code
_entity_poly.pdbx_strand_id
1 'polypeptide(L)'
;MASYIPGYDEKRFATTVNRNFLCLICLNVLKDPVLCPRNQHCFCRACITKHLEKSRICPTCADELTVENLAEPNRMVQDILNELNIRCVYMNRGCQAVVQLQHLDRHEATCGFTPAVCTNQGCGDALLNQRDLIHHESEICEFRKLKCHSCGEMTKTLADMEKKITNVEKNMPINITMETKMANLERNVANMEKNVANMEANVKRDVADIKTDMERKLVAVDYEVSGLKSALIEGFDQMKDVLVNMEDMKGENIRKVRNTASGDKDNIIVVGGIETDSVEMFNWRKKTWSPLQNMPAKRYGATSFVYNNHMTLAGGYCAGFGYVDSMTRLTINPNPDLSTHWSDCPIKLPAKLIYHSSVLFNDNLIVTGGYDDNLNAISDSIHEVLLIHPYTVKSLSRMPEPRRNHCMEIFGDNLLIVGGSTTGRYEDNLSSVVLYDMKKNDCKQLAPLPYEVSEMGTVRWGDNIVVIGGVDIHGSILHTVIIYNVKTEHSHVLPPMCYARFLCTAVVIGNNIVVLGGEGGALVSVEAFNFERYTWQEFPEMSEERWLHTAVVV
;
A
#
# COMPACT_ATOMS: atom_id res chain seq x y z
N MET A 1 -13.41 -23.28 -10.46
CA MET A 1 -12.13 -22.53 -10.43
C MET A 1 -11.62 -22.58 -9.00
N ALA A 2 -10.50 -23.23 -8.74
CA ALA A 2 -9.94 -23.27 -7.39
C ALA A 2 -9.53 -21.85 -6.98
N SER A 3 -10.06 -21.35 -5.86
CA SER A 3 -9.66 -20.06 -5.31
C SER A 3 -8.15 -20.07 -5.06
N TYR A 4 -7.44 -19.09 -5.60
CA TYR A 4 -6.03 -18.90 -5.31
C TYR A 4 -5.87 -18.59 -3.82
N ILE A 5 -5.22 -19.49 -3.07
CA ILE A 5 -4.97 -19.32 -1.64
C ILE A 5 -3.47 -19.03 -1.46
N PRO A 6 -3.09 -17.81 -1.02
CA PRO A 6 -1.70 -17.46 -0.74
C PRO A 6 -1.19 -18.12 0.57
N GLY A 7 0.05 -17.80 0.97
CA GLY A 7 0.60 -18.20 2.26
C GLY A 7 -0.20 -17.67 3.46
N TYR A 8 0.05 -18.24 4.64
CA TYR A 8 -0.62 -17.84 5.88
C TYR A 8 -0.14 -16.46 6.35
N ASP A 9 -1.07 -15.55 6.62
CA ASP A 9 -0.76 -14.24 7.19
C ASP A 9 0.04 -14.38 8.50
N GLU A 10 1.21 -13.74 8.54
CA GLU A 10 2.12 -13.77 9.69
C GLU A 10 1.45 -13.26 10.97
N LYS A 11 0.52 -12.29 10.86
CA LYS A 11 -0.22 -11.73 12.01
C LYS A 11 -1.08 -12.76 12.74
N ARG A 12 -1.40 -13.88 12.09
CA ARG A 12 -2.16 -14.97 12.72
C ARG A 12 -1.30 -15.82 13.63
N PHE A 13 0.03 -15.79 13.53
CA PHE A 13 0.89 -16.62 14.37
C PHE A 13 1.04 -16.02 15.77
N ALA A 14 1.08 -16.89 16.78
CA ALA A 14 1.17 -16.47 18.17
C ALA A 14 2.57 -15.94 18.54
N THR A 15 3.58 -16.30 17.77
CA THR A 15 4.99 -15.92 17.95
C THR A 15 5.54 -15.41 16.62
N THR A 16 6.55 -14.55 16.69
CA THR A 16 7.28 -14.10 15.50
C THR A 16 7.83 -15.31 14.73
N VAL A 17 7.52 -15.38 13.44
CA VAL A 17 7.94 -16.49 12.58
C VAL A 17 9.29 -16.15 11.97
N ASN A 18 10.21 -17.12 11.92
CA ASN A 18 11.51 -16.91 11.29
C ASN A 18 11.32 -16.58 9.80
N ARG A 19 12.01 -15.54 9.31
CA ARG A 19 11.96 -15.09 7.91
C ARG A 19 12.24 -16.20 6.89
N ASN A 20 12.99 -17.24 7.26
CA ASN A 20 13.26 -18.40 6.41
C ASN A 20 12.00 -19.23 6.10
N PHE A 21 10.92 -19.06 6.87
CA PHE A 21 9.62 -19.68 6.63
C PHE A 21 8.65 -18.79 5.84
N LEU A 22 9.14 -17.70 5.25
CA LEU A 22 8.32 -16.82 4.41
C LEU A 22 8.48 -17.19 2.93
N CYS A 23 7.37 -17.14 2.21
CA CYS A 23 7.36 -17.32 0.77
C CYS A 23 7.96 -16.12 0.05
N LEU A 24 8.93 -16.35 -0.84
CA LEU A 24 9.57 -15.26 -1.60
C LEU A 24 8.68 -14.61 -2.70
N ILE A 25 7.42 -15.03 -2.84
CA ILE A 25 6.45 -14.44 -3.78
C ILE A 25 5.35 -13.68 -3.04
N CYS A 26 4.65 -14.35 -2.11
CA CYS A 26 3.54 -13.72 -1.37
C CYS A 26 3.97 -13.09 -0.04
N LEU A 27 5.22 -13.28 0.38
CA LEU A 27 5.83 -12.77 1.61
C LEU A 27 5.15 -13.22 2.92
N ASN A 28 4.12 -14.05 2.82
CA ASN A 28 3.45 -14.69 3.94
C ASN A 28 4.16 -15.98 4.37
N VAL A 29 3.82 -16.48 5.56
CA VAL A 29 4.32 -17.76 6.07
C VAL A 29 3.91 -18.88 5.12
N LEU A 30 4.87 -19.76 4.81
CA LEU A 30 4.73 -20.78 3.77
C LEU A 30 3.50 -21.66 3.99
N LYS A 31 2.69 -21.80 2.94
CA LYS A 31 1.60 -22.78 2.83
C LYS A 31 1.94 -23.77 1.73
N ASP A 32 2.03 -25.05 2.09
CA ASP A 32 2.52 -26.12 1.21
C ASP A 32 3.87 -25.74 0.57
N PRO A 33 4.96 -25.70 1.38
CA PRO A 33 6.25 -25.18 0.95
C PRO A 33 6.93 -26.05 -0.11
N VAL A 34 7.52 -25.41 -1.13
CA VAL A 34 8.32 -26.03 -2.19
C VAL A 34 9.57 -25.22 -2.47
N LEU A 35 10.61 -25.87 -2.99
CA LEU A 35 11.95 -25.33 -3.17
C LEU A 35 12.39 -25.34 -4.64
N CYS A 36 13.17 -24.32 -5.00
CA CYS A 36 14.00 -24.35 -6.20
C CYS A 36 15.19 -25.30 -5.98
N PRO A 37 15.41 -26.35 -6.80
CA PRO A 37 16.41 -27.39 -6.52
C PRO A 37 17.85 -26.91 -6.38
N ARG A 38 18.28 -25.95 -7.21
CA ARG A 38 19.68 -25.49 -7.23
C ARG A 38 20.04 -24.60 -6.04
N ASN A 39 19.21 -23.59 -5.78
CA ASN A 39 19.51 -22.51 -4.84
C ASN A 39 18.61 -22.52 -3.59
N GLN A 40 17.74 -23.52 -3.45
CA GLN A 40 16.85 -23.73 -2.28
C GLN A 40 15.95 -22.54 -1.91
N HIS A 41 15.62 -21.68 -2.86
CA HIS A 41 14.61 -20.63 -2.69
C HIS A 41 13.24 -21.24 -2.39
N CYS A 42 12.56 -20.76 -1.34
CA CYS A 42 11.33 -21.36 -0.82
C CYS A 42 10.08 -20.54 -1.18
N PHE A 43 9.03 -21.25 -1.60
CA PHE A 43 7.78 -20.67 -2.06
C PHE A 43 6.58 -21.48 -1.57
N CYS A 44 5.41 -20.85 -1.45
CA CYS A 44 4.14 -21.59 -1.37
C CYS A 44 3.88 -22.26 -2.73
N ARG A 45 3.43 -23.52 -2.75
CA ARG A 45 3.14 -24.26 -3.99
C ARG A 45 2.20 -23.48 -4.91
N ALA A 46 1.13 -22.92 -4.38
CA ALA A 46 0.18 -22.12 -5.17
C ALA A 46 0.83 -20.86 -5.78
N CYS A 47 1.76 -20.22 -5.06
CA CYS A 47 2.43 -19.00 -5.53
C CYS A 47 3.41 -19.30 -6.66
N ILE A 48 4.28 -20.30 -6.48
CA ILE A 48 5.25 -20.65 -7.51
C ILE A 48 4.58 -21.29 -8.71
N THR A 49 3.55 -22.13 -8.53
CA THR A 49 2.83 -22.74 -9.65
C THR A 49 2.23 -21.67 -10.57
N LYS A 50 1.60 -20.64 -9.99
CA LYS A 50 1.06 -19.49 -10.73
C LYS A 50 2.13 -18.64 -11.43
N HIS A 51 3.30 -18.51 -10.81
CA HIS A 51 4.45 -17.87 -11.48
C HIS A 51 4.91 -18.70 -12.67
N LEU A 52 5.04 -20.02 -12.48
CA LEU A 52 5.49 -20.97 -13.49
C LEU A 52 4.54 -21.14 -14.67
N GLU A 53 3.26 -20.80 -14.51
CA GLU A 53 2.31 -20.65 -15.63
C GLU A 53 2.75 -19.57 -16.64
N LYS A 54 3.46 -18.53 -16.18
CA LYS A 54 3.88 -17.37 -17.00
C LYS A 54 5.37 -17.35 -17.29
N SER A 55 6.19 -17.92 -16.42
CA SER A 55 7.66 -17.87 -16.51
C SER A 55 8.26 -19.19 -16.07
N ARG A 56 9.02 -19.86 -16.95
CA ARG A 56 9.69 -21.14 -16.64
C ARG A 56 11.00 -20.97 -15.87
N ILE A 57 11.04 -19.97 -14.98
CA ILE A 57 12.23 -19.61 -14.22
C ILE A 57 11.86 -19.40 -12.75
N CYS A 58 12.85 -19.59 -11.88
CA CYS A 58 12.77 -19.22 -10.49
C CYS A 58 12.73 -17.68 -10.37
N PRO A 59 11.74 -17.09 -9.67
CA PRO A 59 11.62 -15.63 -9.56
C PRO A 59 12.80 -14.96 -8.86
N THR A 60 13.61 -15.71 -8.11
CA THR A 60 14.70 -15.16 -7.29
C THR A 60 16.07 -15.28 -7.96
N CYS A 61 16.40 -16.43 -8.56
CA CYS A 61 17.70 -16.66 -9.21
C CYS A 61 17.66 -16.75 -10.73
N ALA A 62 16.47 -16.66 -11.34
CA ALA A 62 16.26 -16.84 -12.78
C ALA A 62 16.73 -18.19 -13.36
N ASP A 63 17.04 -19.18 -12.51
CA ASP A 63 17.29 -20.56 -12.95
C ASP A 63 16.03 -21.17 -13.57
N GLU A 64 16.20 -22.04 -14.56
CA GLU A 64 15.09 -22.80 -15.14
C GLU A 64 14.38 -23.63 -14.07
N LEU A 65 13.07 -23.41 -13.95
CA LEU A 65 12.22 -24.03 -12.93
C LEU A 65 10.86 -24.37 -13.56
N THR A 66 10.35 -25.57 -13.27
CA THR A 66 9.06 -26.09 -13.76
C THR A 66 8.32 -26.73 -12.61
N VAL A 67 6.99 -26.88 -12.72
CA VAL A 67 6.18 -27.46 -11.63
C VAL A 67 6.62 -28.89 -11.29
N GLU A 68 7.13 -29.62 -12.29
CA GLU A 68 7.61 -31.00 -12.18
C GLU A 68 8.97 -31.12 -11.49
N ASN A 69 9.81 -30.07 -11.55
CA ASN A 69 11.15 -30.09 -10.99
C ASN A 69 11.25 -29.44 -9.60
N LEU A 70 10.14 -28.97 -9.02
CA LEU A 70 10.10 -28.43 -7.67
C LEU A 70 10.51 -29.48 -6.63
N ALA A 71 11.43 -29.12 -5.76
CA ALA A 71 11.85 -29.97 -4.65
C ALA A 71 10.98 -29.71 -3.41
N GLU A 72 10.87 -30.71 -2.54
CA GLU A 72 10.21 -30.53 -1.24
C GLU A 72 11.24 -30.22 -0.15
N PRO A 73 10.91 -29.36 0.83
CA PRO A 73 11.75 -29.16 2.00
C PRO A 73 11.96 -30.47 2.75
N ASN A 74 13.10 -30.60 3.41
CA ASN A 74 13.36 -31.77 4.23
C ASN A 74 12.34 -31.87 5.39
N ARG A 75 12.18 -33.08 5.93
CA ARG A 75 11.21 -33.38 6.98
C ARG A 75 11.38 -32.51 8.22
N MET A 76 12.62 -32.22 8.63
CA MET A 76 12.89 -31.38 9.80
C MET A 76 12.34 -29.96 9.64
N VAL A 77 12.50 -29.35 8.47
CA VAL A 77 11.96 -28.02 8.14
C VAL A 77 10.43 -28.04 8.12
N GLN A 78 9.83 -29.11 7.59
CA GLN A 78 8.37 -29.27 7.59
C GLN A 78 7.82 -29.44 9.01
N ASP A 79 8.49 -30.23 9.86
CA ASP A 79 8.08 -30.47 11.24
C ASP A 79 8.13 -29.16 12.06
N ILE A 80 9.21 -28.37 11.93
CA ILE A 80 9.33 -27.06 12.62
C ILE A 80 8.22 -26.09 12.17
N LEU A 81 7.91 -26.06 10.86
CA LEU A 81 6.83 -25.21 10.34
C LEU A 81 5.46 -25.67 10.88
N ASN A 82 5.23 -26.98 10.97
CA ASN A 82 3.99 -27.57 11.45
C ASN A 82 3.74 -27.38 12.95
N GLU A 83 4.79 -27.21 13.75
CA GLU A 83 4.72 -26.94 15.19
C GLU A 83 4.38 -25.48 15.52
N LEU A 84 4.44 -24.56 14.53
CA LEU A 84 4.09 -23.17 14.75
C LEU A 84 2.63 -23.01 15.19
N ASN A 85 2.41 -22.16 16.19
CA ASN A 85 1.09 -21.88 16.73
C ASN A 85 0.42 -20.74 15.95
N ILE A 86 -0.77 -21.01 15.41
CA ILE A 86 -1.53 -20.08 14.58
C ILE A 86 -2.96 -19.92 15.11
N ARG A 87 -3.47 -18.69 15.01
CA ARG A 87 -4.85 -18.30 15.33
C ARG A 87 -5.78 -18.67 14.18
N CYS A 88 -6.99 -19.10 14.53
CA CYS A 88 -8.07 -19.38 13.57
C CYS A 88 -8.37 -18.17 12.67
N VAL A 89 -8.69 -18.41 11.39
CA VAL A 89 -9.08 -17.36 10.43
C VAL A 89 -10.33 -16.60 10.88
N TYR A 90 -11.18 -17.23 11.69
CA TYR A 90 -12.42 -16.64 12.22
C TYR A 90 -12.22 -15.91 13.56
N MET A 91 -10.99 -15.48 13.89
CA MET A 91 -10.72 -14.70 15.10
C MET A 91 -11.58 -13.43 15.19
N ASN A 92 -11.73 -12.70 14.08
CA ASN A 92 -12.55 -11.49 14.01
C ASN A 92 -14.06 -11.77 14.18
N ARG A 93 -14.48 -13.03 14.08
CA ARG A 93 -15.86 -13.48 14.34
C ARG A 93 -16.05 -13.99 15.78
N GLY A 94 -14.98 -14.05 16.56
CA GLY A 94 -14.98 -14.44 17.98
C GLY A 94 -14.22 -15.72 18.31
N CYS A 95 -13.60 -16.40 17.33
CA CYS A 95 -12.82 -17.61 17.63
C CYS A 95 -11.48 -17.27 18.31
N GLN A 96 -11.30 -17.69 19.56
CA GLN A 96 -10.05 -17.46 20.30
C GLN A 96 -9.06 -18.64 20.23
N ALA A 97 -9.33 -19.64 19.39
CA ALA A 97 -8.49 -20.83 19.32
C ALA A 97 -7.12 -20.53 18.70
N VAL A 98 -6.08 -20.97 19.40
CA VAL A 98 -4.70 -21.05 18.91
C VAL A 98 -4.36 -22.53 18.80
N VAL A 99 -3.99 -22.98 17.62
CA VAL A 99 -3.68 -24.39 17.32
C VAL A 99 -2.34 -24.49 16.60
N GLN A 100 -1.68 -25.64 16.69
CA GLN A 100 -0.52 -25.92 15.83
C GLN A 100 -0.94 -25.94 14.37
N LEU A 101 -0.07 -25.48 13.48
CA LEU A 101 -0.35 -25.32 12.05
C LEU A 101 -0.85 -26.63 11.41
N GLN A 102 -0.27 -27.77 11.80
CA GLN A 102 -0.70 -29.11 11.35
C GLN A 102 -2.15 -29.49 11.70
N HIS A 103 -2.77 -28.81 12.67
CA HIS A 103 -4.14 -29.07 13.13
C HIS A 103 -5.12 -27.99 12.69
N LEU A 104 -4.66 -26.97 11.98
CA LEU A 104 -5.46 -25.82 11.59
C LEU A 104 -6.64 -26.21 10.70
N ASP A 105 -6.41 -27.00 9.64
CA ASP A 105 -7.46 -27.38 8.69
C ASP A 105 -8.58 -28.17 9.38
N ARG A 106 -8.23 -29.06 10.32
CA ARG A 106 -9.20 -29.83 11.12
C ARG A 106 -10.03 -28.91 12.03
N HIS A 107 -9.38 -27.91 12.63
CA HIS A 107 -10.07 -26.93 13.46
C HIS A 107 -11.01 -26.05 12.62
N GLU A 108 -10.54 -25.48 11.51
CA GLU A 108 -11.35 -24.59 10.66
C GLU A 108 -12.57 -25.32 10.07
N ALA A 109 -12.46 -26.61 9.76
CA ALA A 109 -13.58 -27.45 9.31
C ALA A 109 -14.70 -27.64 10.36
N THR A 110 -14.37 -27.53 11.65
CA THR A 110 -15.31 -27.76 12.77
C THR A 110 -15.53 -26.52 13.64
N CYS A 111 -15.01 -25.36 13.21
CA CYS A 111 -15.08 -24.13 13.99
C CYS A 111 -16.52 -23.59 14.05
N GLY A 112 -17.04 -23.39 15.27
CA GLY A 112 -18.39 -22.84 15.48
C GLY A 112 -18.58 -21.39 15.00
N PHE A 113 -17.51 -20.68 14.64
CA PHE A 113 -17.53 -19.31 14.13
C PHE A 113 -17.46 -19.21 12.60
N THR A 114 -17.37 -20.35 11.92
CA THR A 114 -17.46 -20.42 10.46
C THR A 114 -18.75 -19.74 9.99
N PRO A 115 -18.71 -18.88 8.96
CA PRO A 115 -19.89 -18.22 8.43
C PRO A 115 -20.95 -19.21 7.96
N ALA A 116 -22.20 -18.97 8.35
CA ALA A 116 -23.36 -19.76 7.99
C ALA A 116 -24.52 -18.85 7.58
N VAL A 117 -25.39 -19.34 6.70
CA VAL A 117 -26.56 -18.61 6.21
C VAL A 117 -27.82 -19.31 6.71
N CYS A 118 -28.77 -18.51 7.17
CA CYS A 118 -30.07 -18.98 7.62
C CYS A 118 -30.82 -19.71 6.49
N THR A 119 -31.35 -20.89 6.78
CA THR A 119 -32.10 -21.72 5.82
C THR A 119 -33.57 -21.30 5.68
N ASN A 120 -34.07 -20.41 6.55
CA ASN A 120 -35.44 -19.90 6.46
C ASN A 120 -35.60 -18.97 5.24
N GLN A 121 -36.49 -19.35 4.32
CA GLN A 121 -36.78 -18.57 3.11
C GLN A 121 -37.23 -17.14 3.43
N GLY A 122 -36.48 -16.16 2.93
CA GLY A 122 -36.74 -14.73 3.12
C GLY A 122 -35.89 -14.07 4.21
N CYS A 123 -35.20 -14.86 5.04
CA CYS A 123 -34.19 -14.34 5.95
C CYS A 123 -32.93 -13.96 5.17
N GLY A 124 -32.66 -12.66 5.06
CA GLY A 124 -31.50 -12.09 4.38
C GLY A 124 -30.35 -11.72 5.32
N ASP A 125 -30.35 -12.21 6.57
CA ASP A 125 -29.32 -11.87 7.54
C ASP A 125 -27.95 -12.33 7.05
N ALA A 126 -27.08 -11.35 6.79
CA ALA A 126 -25.79 -11.57 6.17
C ALA A 126 -24.81 -12.20 7.18
N LEU A 127 -24.66 -13.52 7.09
CA LEU A 127 -23.57 -14.35 7.65
C LEU A 127 -23.55 -14.48 9.18
N LEU A 128 -24.36 -15.39 9.71
CA LEU A 128 -24.36 -15.84 11.11
C LEU A 128 -23.14 -16.74 11.42
N ASN A 129 -22.85 -16.97 12.70
CA ASN A 129 -21.88 -17.99 13.10
C ASN A 129 -22.55 -19.38 13.11
N GLN A 130 -21.84 -20.41 12.65
CA GLN A 130 -22.34 -21.79 12.59
C GLN A 130 -22.96 -22.28 13.91
N ARG A 131 -22.38 -21.92 15.05
CA ARG A 131 -22.88 -22.29 16.39
C ARG A 131 -24.22 -21.62 16.76
N ASP A 132 -24.48 -20.45 16.20
CA ASP A 132 -25.64 -19.61 16.52
C ASP A 132 -26.79 -19.85 15.52
N LEU A 133 -26.51 -20.55 14.41
CA LEU A 133 -27.43 -20.80 13.31
C LEU A 133 -28.72 -21.50 13.77
N ILE A 134 -28.60 -22.59 14.54
CA ILE A 134 -29.77 -23.37 14.97
C ILE A 134 -30.69 -22.51 15.86
N HIS A 135 -30.11 -21.80 16.83
CA HIS A 135 -30.88 -20.94 17.73
C HIS A 135 -31.54 -19.77 16.98
N HIS A 136 -30.83 -19.19 16.00
CA HIS A 136 -31.43 -18.19 15.13
C HIS A 136 -32.61 -18.78 14.35
N GLU A 137 -32.42 -19.89 13.64
CA GLU A 137 -33.45 -20.52 12.81
C GLU A 137 -34.68 -20.97 13.59
N SER A 138 -34.48 -21.44 14.83
CA SER A 138 -35.56 -21.98 15.66
C SER A 138 -36.24 -20.93 16.53
N GLU A 139 -35.51 -19.94 17.07
CA GLU A 139 -36.02 -19.02 18.10
C GLU A 139 -36.08 -17.55 17.71
N ILE A 140 -35.13 -17.05 16.91
CA ILE A 140 -34.95 -15.62 16.69
C ILE A 140 -35.51 -15.18 15.33
N CYS A 141 -35.34 -16.01 14.29
CA CYS A 141 -35.62 -15.64 12.91
C CYS A 141 -37.10 -15.28 12.71
N GLU A 142 -37.36 -14.06 12.25
CA GLU A 142 -38.72 -13.56 11.98
C GLU A 142 -39.43 -14.32 10.85
N PHE A 143 -38.64 -14.96 9.99
CA PHE A 143 -39.11 -15.80 8.88
C PHE A 143 -39.24 -17.28 9.26
N ARG A 144 -39.05 -17.64 10.54
CA ARG A 144 -39.18 -19.02 11.02
C ARG A 144 -40.61 -19.53 10.81
N LYS A 145 -40.73 -20.77 10.32
CA LYS A 145 -42.03 -21.41 10.12
C LYS A 145 -42.48 -22.07 11.42
N LEU A 146 -43.43 -21.46 12.13
CA LEU A 146 -44.03 -22.04 13.32
C LEU A 146 -45.06 -23.11 12.91
N LYS A 147 -44.95 -24.32 13.49
CA LYS A 147 -45.94 -25.38 13.31
C LYS A 147 -47.03 -25.23 14.36
N CYS A 148 -48.26 -24.94 13.93
CA CYS A 148 -49.42 -24.94 14.81
C CYS A 148 -49.74 -26.38 15.25
N HIS A 149 -49.77 -26.61 16.57
CA HIS A 149 -49.98 -27.94 17.16
C HIS A 149 -51.38 -28.52 16.87
N SER A 150 -52.37 -27.69 16.54
CA SER A 150 -53.77 -28.11 16.40
C SER A 150 -54.26 -28.33 14.97
N CYS A 151 -53.68 -27.71 13.94
CA CYS A 151 -54.19 -27.83 12.55
C CYS A 151 -53.20 -28.35 11.50
N GLY A 152 -51.91 -28.50 11.82
CA GLY A 152 -50.97 -29.26 10.98
C GLY A 152 -50.51 -28.64 9.65
N GLU A 153 -50.95 -27.44 9.28
CA GLU A 153 -50.43 -26.70 8.10
C GLU A 153 -49.49 -25.55 8.48
N MET A 154 -48.55 -25.22 7.57
CA MET A 154 -47.64 -24.07 7.68
C MET A 154 -48.35 -22.79 7.24
N THR A 155 -48.57 -21.83 8.15
CA THR A 155 -49.04 -20.48 7.78
C THR A 155 -48.18 -19.38 8.38
N LYS A 156 -48.06 -18.31 7.59
CA LYS A 156 -47.07 -17.21 7.61
C LYS A 156 -47.11 -16.31 8.86
N THR A 157 -45.96 -15.64 9.05
CA THR A 157 -45.57 -14.46 9.87
C THR A 157 -46.51 -13.91 10.96
N LEU A 158 -45.88 -13.47 12.06
CA LEU A 158 -46.46 -12.91 13.31
C LEU A 158 -47.65 -11.94 13.16
N ALA A 159 -47.78 -11.23 12.02
CA ALA A 159 -48.90 -10.32 11.75
C ALA A 159 -50.28 -11.02 11.68
N ASP A 160 -50.33 -12.31 11.34
CA ASP A 160 -51.61 -13.05 11.22
C ASP A 160 -52.07 -13.71 12.55
N MET A 161 -51.22 -13.72 13.59
CA MET A 161 -51.48 -14.40 14.87
C MET A 161 -52.37 -13.59 15.83
N GLU A 162 -52.35 -12.26 15.79
CA GLU A 162 -53.17 -11.41 16.68
C GLU A 162 -54.69 -11.58 16.46
N LYS A 163 -55.10 -11.98 15.26
CA LYS A 163 -56.52 -12.15 14.91
C LYS A 163 -57.13 -13.50 15.34
N LYS A 164 -56.33 -14.49 15.73
CA LYS A 164 -56.81 -15.86 16.01
C LYS A 164 -56.69 -16.29 17.48
N ILE A 165 -55.96 -15.53 18.31
CA ILE A 165 -55.81 -15.78 19.75
C ILE A 165 -57.15 -15.73 20.51
N THR A 166 -58.16 -15.05 19.99
CA THR A 166 -59.49 -14.97 20.63
C THR A 166 -60.38 -16.21 20.47
N ASN A 167 -60.02 -17.16 19.59
CA ASN A 167 -60.95 -18.25 19.20
C ASN A 167 -60.49 -19.68 19.55
N VAL A 168 -59.28 -19.88 20.05
CA VAL A 168 -58.69 -21.23 20.19
C VAL A 168 -58.60 -21.71 21.65
N GLU A 169 -58.95 -20.89 22.64
CA GLU A 169 -58.98 -21.30 24.06
C GLU A 169 -59.98 -22.41 24.41
N LYS A 170 -60.77 -22.93 23.45
CA LYS A 170 -61.92 -23.78 23.81
C LYS A 170 -61.81 -25.28 23.65
N ASN A 171 -60.97 -25.90 22.82
CA ASN A 171 -61.07 -27.37 22.70
C ASN A 171 -59.80 -28.06 22.18
N MET A 172 -59.21 -28.92 23.01
CA MET A 172 -58.20 -29.92 22.63
C MET A 172 -58.60 -31.29 23.20
N PRO A 173 -58.31 -32.40 22.48
CA PRO A 173 -57.44 -33.44 23.07
C PRO A 173 -56.50 -34.14 22.07
N ILE A 174 -55.42 -34.72 22.64
CA ILE A 174 -54.19 -35.27 22.00
C ILE A 174 -54.25 -36.83 21.98
N ASN A 175 -53.51 -37.45 21.04
CA ASN A 175 -52.61 -38.62 21.28
C ASN A 175 -52.70 -39.89 20.39
N ILE A 176 -53.08 -39.83 19.11
CA ILE A 176 -53.00 -41.02 18.20
C ILE A 176 -52.16 -40.79 16.92
N THR A 177 -51.71 -39.56 16.65
CA THR A 177 -51.18 -39.16 15.33
C THR A 177 -49.65 -39.23 15.15
N MET A 178 -48.85 -39.48 16.20
CA MET A 178 -47.38 -39.45 16.10
C MET A 178 -46.78 -40.74 15.53
N GLU A 179 -47.31 -41.91 15.91
CA GLU A 179 -46.73 -43.20 15.50
C GLU A 179 -46.84 -43.45 13.99
N THR A 180 -47.96 -43.05 13.37
CA THR A 180 -48.16 -43.18 11.92
C THR A 180 -47.28 -42.22 11.11
N LYS A 181 -46.86 -41.09 11.69
CA LYS A 181 -45.99 -40.11 11.00
C LYS A 181 -44.52 -40.53 11.01
N MET A 182 -44.07 -41.23 12.05
CA MET A 182 -42.70 -41.73 12.11
C MET A 182 -42.44 -42.80 11.05
N ALA A 183 -43.36 -43.75 10.86
CA ALA A 183 -43.21 -44.79 9.84
C ALA A 183 -43.17 -44.24 8.40
N ASN A 184 -43.90 -43.16 8.11
CA ASN A 184 -43.87 -42.52 6.80
C ASN A 184 -42.57 -41.71 6.57
N LEU A 185 -41.97 -41.16 7.62
CA LEU A 185 -40.70 -40.43 7.52
C LEU A 185 -39.54 -41.35 7.18
N GLU A 186 -39.46 -42.52 7.79
CA GLU A 186 -38.42 -43.52 7.51
C GLU A 186 -38.44 -43.96 6.04
N ARG A 187 -39.64 -44.16 5.48
CA ARG A 187 -39.80 -44.54 4.06
C ARG A 187 -39.37 -43.44 3.09
N ASN A 188 -39.57 -42.18 3.47
CA ASN A 188 -39.16 -41.04 2.64
C ASN A 188 -37.64 -40.84 2.66
N VAL A 189 -36.98 -41.07 3.80
CA VAL A 189 -35.52 -41.02 3.90
C VAL A 189 -34.87 -42.05 2.98
N ALA A 190 -35.33 -43.30 3.00
CA ALA A 190 -34.80 -44.35 2.12
C ALA A 190 -34.96 -44.01 0.62
N ASN A 191 -36.06 -43.35 0.23
CA ASN A 191 -36.26 -42.91 -1.15
C ASN A 191 -35.32 -41.75 -1.54
N MET A 192 -35.01 -40.84 -0.61
CA MET A 192 -34.07 -39.74 -0.86
C MET A 192 -32.63 -40.26 -1.03
N GLU A 193 -32.22 -41.24 -0.22
CA GLU A 193 -30.88 -41.86 -0.34
C GLU A 193 -30.68 -42.48 -1.73
N LYS A 194 -31.71 -43.14 -2.27
CA LYS A 194 -31.67 -43.69 -3.63
C LYS A 194 -31.56 -42.61 -4.71
N ASN A 195 -32.20 -41.46 -4.52
CA ASN A 195 -32.13 -40.34 -5.45
C ASN A 195 -30.75 -39.67 -5.44
N VAL A 196 -30.13 -39.54 -4.26
CA VAL A 196 -28.76 -39.01 -4.14
C VAL A 196 -27.77 -39.92 -4.86
N ALA A 197 -27.86 -41.24 -4.67
CA ALA A 197 -26.98 -42.19 -5.36
C ALA A 197 -27.12 -42.11 -6.90
N ASN A 198 -28.33 -41.93 -7.42
CA ASN A 198 -28.55 -41.74 -8.86
C ASN A 198 -27.99 -40.41 -9.37
N MET A 199 -28.09 -39.34 -8.57
CA MET A 199 -27.58 -38.03 -8.93
C MET A 199 -26.04 -38.00 -8.94
N GLU A 200 -25.40 -38.67 -7.98
CA GLU A 200 -23.94 -38.87 -7.97
C GLU A 200 -23.43 -39.63 -9.19
N ALA A 201 -24.17 -40.65 -9.65
CA ALA A 201 -23.82 -41.40 -10.86
C ALA A 201 -23.90 -40.54 -12.13
N ASN A 202 -24.87 -39.62 -12.21
CA ASN A 202 -25.00 -38.70 -13.34
C ASN A 202 -23.90 -37.63 -13.33
N VAL A 203 -23.59 -37.03 -12.18
CA VAL A 203 -22.51 -36.06 -12.04
C VAL A 203 -21.15 -36.67 -12.43
N LYS A 204 -20.89 -37.92 -12.05
CA LYS A 204 -19.65 -38.62 -12.48
C LYS A 204 -19.56 -38.79 -13.99
N ARG A 205 -20.69 -38.98 -14.68
CA ARG A 205 -20.73 -39.10 -16.14
C ARG A 205 -20.44 -37.75 -16.80
N ASP A 206 -21.10 -36.69 -16.34
CA ASP A 206 -20.91 -35.33 -16.88
C ASP A 206 -19.46 -34.84 -16.69
N VAL A 207 -18.84 -35.15 -15.55
CA VAL A 207 -17.43 -34.82 -15.29
C VAL A 207 -16.49 -35.56 -16.25
N ALA A 208 -16.78 -36.82 -16.57
CA ALA A 208 -15.98 -37.59 -17.53
C ALA A 208 -16.10 -37.01 -18.95
N ASP A 209 -17.31 -36.62 -19.36
CA ASP A 209 -17.55 -36.03 -20.68
C ASP A 209 -16.84 -34.67 -20.81
N ILE A 210 -16.94 -33.80 -19.79
CA ILE A 210 -16.23 -32.51 -19.74
C ILE A 210 -14.72 -32.70 -19.83
N LYS A 211 -14.17 -33.70 -19.12
CA LYS A 211 -12.74 -33.99 -19.14
C LYS A 211 -12.27 -34.32 -20.56
N THR A 212 -13.02 -35.18 -21.27
CA THR A 212 -12.66 -35.55 -22.65
C THR A 212 -12.79 -34.40 -23.65
N ASP A 213 -13.77 -33.50 -23.48
CA ASP A 213 -13.89 -32.29 -24.32
C ASP A 213 -12.73 -31.31 -24.09
N MET A 214 -12.31 -31.16 -22.83
CA MET A 214 -11.19 -30.28 -22.48
C MET A 214 -9.85 -30.80 -23.02
N GLU A 215 -9.61 -32.11 -22.97
CA GLU A 215 -8.42 -32.74 -23.54
C GLU A 215 -8.35 -32.54 -25.07
N ARG A 216 -9.48 -32.60 -25.79
CA ARG A 216 -9.52 -32.32 -27.24
C ARG A 216 -9.20 -30.87 -27.57
N LYS A 217 -9.73 -29.91 -26.80
CA LYS A 217 -9.45 -28.48 -27.00
C LYS A 217 -8.00 -28.13 -26.72
N LEU A 218 -7.37 -28.79 -25.75
CA LEU A 218 -5.96 -28.59 -25.43
C LEU A 218 -5.04 -28.92 -26.62
N VAL A 219 -5.32 -30.04 -27.30
CA VAL A 219 -4.54 -30.46 -28.49
C VAL A 219 -4.71 -29.48 -29.66
N ALA A 220 -5.90 -28.92 -29.85
CA ALA A 220 -6.13 -27.92 -30.90
C ALA A 220 -5.34 -26.62 -30.64
N VAL A 221 -5.30 -26.15 -29.39
CA VAL A 221 -4.54 -24.95 -28.99
C VAL A 221 -3.03 -25.15 -29.16
N ASP A 222 -2.51 -26.34 -28.84
CA ASP A 222 -1.08 -26.66 -28.99
C ASP A 222 -0.62 -26.56 -30.45
N TYR A 223 -1.47 -27.00 -31.39
CA TYR A 223 -1.19 -26.88 -32.83
C TYR A 223 -1.11 -25.41 -33.30
N GLU A 224 -2.02 -24.54 -32.83
CA GLU A 224 -2.00 -23.11 -33.18
C GLU A 224 -0.81 -22.36 -32.57
N VAL A 225 -0.48 -22.65 -31.31
CA VAL A 225 0.67 -22.04 -30.62
C VAL A 225 1.99 -22.44 -31.30
N SER A 226 2.11 -23.68 -31.76
CA SER A 226 3.27 -24.14 -32.53
C SER A 226 3.43 -23.35 -33.83
N GLY A 227 2.33 -23.10 -34.56
CA GLY A 227 2.33 -22.30 -35.79
C GLY A 227 2.73 -20.82 -35.59
N LEU A 228 2.31 -20.22 -34.47
CA LEU A 228 2.72 -18.85 -34.11
C LEU A 228 4.20 -18.77 -33.73
N LYS A 229 4.74 -19.82 -33.09
CA LYS A 229 6.14 -19.87 -32.67
C LYS A 229 7.09 -19.93 -33.88
N SER A 230 6.75 -20.70 -34.91
CA SER A 230 7.54 -20.74 -36.15
C SER A 230 7.52 -19.39 -36.89
N ALA A 231 6.36 -18.73 -36.98
CA ALA A 231 6.26 -17.41 -37.62
C ALA A 231 7.09 -16.33 -36.88
N LEU A 232 7.16 -16.40 -35.55
CA LEU A 232 7.95 -15.45 -34.75
C LEU A 232 9.45 -15.63 -34.95
N ILE A 233 9.93 -16.88 -35.05
CA ILE A 233 11.35 -17.20 -35.29
C ILE A 233 11.77 -16.66 -36.66
N GLU A 234 10.96 -16.86 -37.70
CA GLU A 234 11.23 -16.33 -39.04
C GLU A 234 11.30 -14.80 -39.06
N GLY A 235 10.47 -14.11 -38.27
CA GLY A 235 10.50 -12.65 -38.14
C GLY A 235 11.75 -12.11 -37.42
N PHE A 236 12.28 -12.85 -36.44
CA PHE A 236 13.50 -12.45 -35.73
C PHE A 236 14.76 -12.62 -36.58
N ASP A 237 14.85 -13.68 -37.39
CA ASP A 237 16.00 -13.87 -38.29
C ASP A 237 16.06 -12.78 -39.37
N GLN A 238 14.91 -12.36 -39.91
CA GLN A 238 14.84 -11.25 -40.87
C GLN A 238 15.30 -9.91 -40.27
N MET A 239 15.02 -9.64 -38.99
CA MET A 239 15.49 -8.42 -38.30
C MET A 239 17.00 -8.44 -37.99
N LYS A 240 17.56 -9.62 -37.74
CA LYS A 240 18.98 -9.78 -37.46
C LYS A 240 19.84 -9.47 -38.69
N ASP A 241 19.38 -9.86 -39.88
CA ASP A 241 20.04 -9.53 -41.14
C ASP A 241 20.04 -8.02 -41.45
N VAL A 242 19.04 -7.27 -40.97
CA VAL A 242 18.98 -5.81 -41.13
C VAL A 242 19.95 -5.07 -40.19
N LEU A 243 20.17 -5.61 -38.99
CA LEU A 243 21.09 -5.03 -37.99
C LEU A 243 22.56 -5.20 -38.38
N VAL A 244 22.92 -6.36 -38.94
CA VAL A 244 24.31 -6.63 -39.40
C VAL A 244 24.71 -5.67 -40.53
N ASN A 245 23.77 -5.30 -41.41
CA ASN A 245 24.03 -4.37 -42.50
C ASN A 245 24.20 -2.89 -42.05
N MET A 246 23.82 -2.52 -40.82
CA MET A 246 23.94 -1.15 -40.31
C MET A 246 25.23 -0.88 -39.52
N GLU A 247 25.93 -1.92 -39.05
CA GLU A 247 27.17 -1.78 -38.28
C GLU A 247 28.40 -1.51 -39.18
N ASP A 248 28.34 -1.87 -40.46
CA ASP A 248 29.45 -1.68 -41.42
C ASP A 248 29.61 -0.24 -41.97
N MET A 249 28.74 0.72 -41.61
CA MET A 249 28.78 2.09 -42.16
C MET A 249 29.12 3.21 -41.15
N LYS A 250 29.49 2.90 -39.89
CA LYS A 250 29.83 3.93 -38.88
C LYS A 250 31.29 3.91 -38.46
N GLY A 251 32.18 3.96 -39.44
CA GLY A 251 33.59 4.27 -39.25
C GLY A 251 33.99 5.54 -40.00
N GLU A 252 33.41 6.70 -39.66
CA GLU A 252 33.99 8.04 -39.89
C GLU A 252 33.04 9.16 -39.40
N ASN A 253 33.61 10.22 -38.81
CA ASN A 253 33.02 11.49 -38.37
C ASN A 253 32.37 11.59 -36.97
N ILE A 254 33.25 11.80 -35.99
CA ILE A 254 32.98 12.47 -34.71
C ILE A 254 32.63 13.96 -34.97
N ARG A 255 31.42 14.39 -34.59
CA ARG A 255 31.13 15.80 -34.24
C ARG A 255 30.32 15.87 -32.95
N LYS A 256 30.96 16.44 -31.93
CA LYS A 256 30.37 16.86 -30.64
C LYS A 256 29.12 17.72 -30.88
N VAL A 257 27.97 17.26 -30.40
CA VAL A 257 26.87 18.14 -30.04
C VAL A 257 26.94 18.32 -28.53
N ARG A 258 27.60 19.40 -28.11
CA ARG A 258 27.45 19.96 -26.75
C ARG A 258 26.08 20.63 -26.72
N ASN A 259 25.09 19.96 -26.15
CA ASN A 259 23.92 20.68 -25.64
C ASN A 259 24.37 21.45 -24.40
N THR A 260 24.25 22.77 -24.48
CA THR A 260 24.57 23.73 -23.44
C THR A 260 23.65 23.55 -22.23
N ALA A 261 24.30 23.53 -21.06
CA ALA A 261 23.77 23.34 -19.72
C ALA A 261 22.51 24.15 -19.38
N SER A 262 21.45 23.44 -18.98
CA SER A 262 20.74 23.78 -17.75
C SER A 262 21.71 23.42 -16.62
N GLY A 263 22.08 24.37 -15.76
CA GLY A 263 23.15 24.20 -14.77
C GLY A 263 23.04 22.87 -14.03
N ASP A 264 24.09 22.05 -14.10
CA ASP A 264 24.18 20.78 -13.38
C ASP A 264 24.16 21.09 -11.89
N LYS A 265 22.95 21.08 -11.31
CA LYS A 265 22.76 21.15 -9.86
C LYS A 265 23.31 19.86 -9.25
N ASP A 266 24.55 19.94 -8.82
CA ASP A 266 25.32 18.79 -8.37
C ASP A 266 25.35 18.68 -6.85
N ASN A 267 24.70 19.58 -6.10
CA ASN A 267 24.79 19.57 -4.65
C ASN A 267 23.40 19.54 -3.98
N ILE A 268 23.36 18.90 -2.82
CA ILE A 268 22.20 18.88 -1.93
C ILE A 268 22.63 19.59 -0.65
N ILE A 269 21.89 20.62 -0.23
CA ILE A 269 22.09 21.25 1.07
C ILE A 269 21.02 20.73 2.01
N VAL A 270 21.43 20.22 3.17
CA VAL A 270 20.57 19.71 4.25
C VAL A 270 20.72 20.63 5.46
N VAL A 271 19.58 21.03 6.03
CA VAL A 271 19.55 22.09 7.03
C VAL A 271 18.63 21.75 8.20
N GLY A 272 19.15 22.00 9.40
CA GLY A 272 18.39 21.91 10.64
C GLY A 272 17.94 20.50 11.00
N GLY A 273 16.84 20.45 11.74
CA GLY A 273 16.38 19.28 12.48
C GLY A 273 16.15 19.64 13.94
N ILE A 274 15.46 18.78 14.68
CA ILE A 274 14.98 19.11 16.03
C ILE A 274 16.10 19.49 17.01
N GLU A 275 17.24 18.81 16.96
CA GLU A 275 18.35 18.98 17.89
C GLU A 275 19.60 19.64 17.29
N THR A 276 19.54 20.15 16.05
CA THR A 276 20.73 20.65 15.36
C THR A 276 20.49 21.98 14.64
N ASP A 277 21.50 22.85 14.65
CA ASP A 277 21.57 24.06 13.83
C ASP A 277 22.51 23.88 12.63
N SER A 278 23.09 22.69 12.47
CA SER A 278 24.09 22.41 11.45
C SER A 278 23.51 22.48 10.04
N VAL A 279 24.38 22.82 9.11
CA VAL A 279 24.10 22.94 7.68
C VAL A 279 25.18 22.15 6.96
N GLU A 280 24.76 21.19 6.16
CA GLU A 280 25.67 20.29 5.45
C GLU A 280 25.37 20.29 3.96
N MET A 281 26.42 20.25 3.14
CA MET A 281 26.30 20.15 1.70
C MET A 281 26.88 18.81 1.23
N PHE A 282 26.06 18.04 0.53
CA PHE A 282 26.48 16.82 -0.15
C PHE A 282 26.80 17.12 -1.61
N ASN A 283 28.04 16.88 -2.02
CA ASN A 283 28.41 16.93 -3.42
C ASN A 283 28.08 15.60 -4.11
N TRP A 284 27.12 15.63 -5.03
CA TRP A 284 26.61 14.45 -5.72
C TRP A 284 27.65 13.75 -6.60
N ARG A 285 28.62 14.46 -7.17
CA ARG A 285 29.65 13.83 -8.02
C ARG A 285 30.77 13.20 -7.20
N LYS A 286 31.25 13.94 -6.20
CA LYS A 286 32.35 13.53 -5.33
C LYS A 286 31.91 12.54 -4.26
N LYS A 287 30.61 12.49 -3.94
CA LYS A 287 30.03 11.71 -2.85
C LYS A 287 30.66 12.09 -1.52
N THR A 288 30.77 13.39 -1.27
CA THR A 288 31.42 13.92 -0.06
C THR A 288 30.54 14.97 0.58
N TRP A 289 30.53 14.96 1.92
CA TRP A 289 29.91 15.99 2.74
C TRP A 289 30.88 17.14 3.00
N SER A 290 30.33 18.34 3.13
CA SER A 290 31.06 19.56 3.46
C SER A 290 30.21 20.39 4.43
N PRO A 291 30.73 20.79 5.60
CA PRO A 291 29.99 21.67 6.49
C PRO A 291 29.84 23.06 5.87
N LEU A 292 28.69 23.68 6.08
CA LEU A 292 28.44 25.09 5.78
C LEU A 292 28.21 25.86 7.09
N GLN A 293 28.01 27.18 7.00
CA GLN A 293 27.72 28.00 8.18
C GLN A 293 26.43 27.54 8.88
N ASN A 294 26.52 27.18 10.17
CA ASN A 294 25.36 26.82 11.01
C ASN A 294 24.30 27.92 11.01
N MET A 295 23.04 27.51 11.20
CA MET A 295 21.92 28.41 11.39
C MET A 295 22.12 29.30 12.62
N PRO A 296 21.56 30.52 12.63
CA PRO A 296 21.60 31.39 13.82
C PRO A 296 20.92 30.79 15.05
N ALA A 297 19.96 29.89 14.83
CA ALA A 297 19.26 29.14 15.87
C ALA A 297 18.76 27.81 15.31
N LYS A 298 18.68 26.77 16.16
CA LYS A 298 18.10 25.47 15.81
C LYS A 298 16.66 25.66 15.32
N ARG A 299 16.32 25.06 14.17
CA ARG A 299 15.01 25.19 13.53
C ARG A 299 14.57 23.85 12.93
N TYR A 300 13.31 23.48 13.16
CA TYR A 300 12.72 22.24 12.64
C TYR A 300 11.24 22.40 12.27
N GLY A 301 10.72 21.46 11.47
CA GLY A 301 9.34 21.49 10.99
C GLY A 301 9.02 22.68 10.08
N ALA A 302 10.07 23.31 9.56
CA ALA A 302 10.06 24.39 8.58
C ALA A 302 10.13 23.81 7.17
N THR A 303 9.70 24.57 6.18
CA THR A 303 9.93 24.25 4.77
C THR A 303 11.11 25.01 4.22
N SER A 304 11.68 24.56 3.10
CA SER A 304 12.73 25.29 2.40
C SER A 304 12.53 25.35 0.90
N PHE A 305 13.09 26.40 0.30
CA PHE A 305 13.08 26.61 -1.14
C PHE A 305 14.29 27.45 -1.57
N VAL A 306 14.66 27.35 -2.85
CA VAL A 306 15.74 28.16 -3.44
C VAL A 306 15.15 29.26 -4.28
N TYR A 307 15.53 30.51 -4.01
CA TYR A 307 15.10 31.68 -4.74
C TYR A 307 16.21 32.73 -4.82
N ASN A 308 16.50 33.24 -6.02
CA ASN A 308 17.54 34.27 -6.26
C ASN A 308 18.90 33.95 -5.60
N ASN A 309 19.42 32.73 -5.77
CA ASN A 309 20.66 32.25 -5.15
C ASN A 309 20.66 32.21 -3.61
N HIS A 310 19.48 32.24 -2.98
CA HIS A 310 19.33 32.04 -1.55
C HIS A 310 18.51 30.77 -1.29
N MET A 311 18.98 29.94 -0.37
CA MET A 311 18.12 28.95 0.28
C MET A 311 17.37 29.66 1.39
N THR A 312 16.04 29.61 1.36
CA THR A 312 15.18 30.22 2.37
C THR A 312 14.54 29.13 3.21
N LEU A 313 14.57 29.29 4.53
CA LEU A 313 13.79 28.51 5.50
C LEU A 313 12.56 29.31 5.91
N ALA A 314 11.38 28.69 5.87
CA ALA A 314 10.12 29.34 6.21
C ALA A 314 9.40 28.67 7.37
N GLY A 315 9.06 29.46 8.39
CA GLY A 315 8.33 29.03 9.58
C GLY A 315 9.10 28.02 10.43
N GLY A 316 8.35 27.10 11.04
CA GLY A 316 8.82 26.04 11.93
C GLY A 316 8.86 26.45 13.40
N TYR A 317 9.48 25.60 14.22
CA TYR A 317 9.86 25.93 15.58
C TYR A 317 11.32 26.36 15.61
N CYS A 318 11.59 27.51 16.23
CA CYS A 318 12.92 28.08 16.37
C CYS A 318 13.31 28.11 17.85
N ALA A 319 14.44 27.49 18.20
CA ALA A 319 14.91 27.44 19.58
C ALA A 319 15.10 28.84 20.18
N GLY A 320 14.52 29.08 21.36
CA GLY A 320 14.51 30.39 22.02
C GLY A 320 13.38 31.34 21.57
N PHE A 321 12.70 31.05 20.45
CA PHE A 321 11.62 31.91 19.92
C PHE A 321 10.25 31.20 19.85
N GLY A 322 10.21 29.87 19.91
CA GLY A 322 8.98 29.08 19.77
C GLY A 322 8.56 28.92 18.31
N TYR A 323 7.25 28.85 18.05
CA TYR A 323 6.71 28.83 16.68
C TYR A 323 6.90 30.20 16.02
N VAL A 324 7.41 30.21 14.78
CA VAL A 324 7.75 31.46 14.08
C VAL A 324 7.03 31.56 12.74
N ASP A 325 6.76 32.81 12.33
CA ASP A 325 6.33 33.21 10.99
C ASP A 325 7.51 33.74 10.16
N SER A 326 8.70 33.83 10.76
CA SER A 326 9.87 34.43 10.15
C SER A 326 10.53 33.50 9.13
N MET A 327 11.07 34.12 8.09
CA MET A 327 11.89 33.45 7.09
C MET A 327 13.36 33.88 7.26
N THR A 328 14.29 32.94 7.07
CA THR A 328 15.73 33.24 7.08
C THR A 328 16.39 32.65 5.85
N ARG A 329 17.42 33.31 5.33
CA ARG A 329 18.02 33.04 4.03
C ARG A 329 19.51 32.79 4.15
N LEU A 330 19.97 31.67 3.61
CA LEU A 330 21.37 31.35 3.41
C LEU A 330 21.78 31.69 1.98
N THR A 331 22.78 32.54 1.81
CA THR A 331 23.36 32.85 0.50
C THR A 331 24.13 31.65 -0.05
N ILE A 332 23.73 31.15 -1.22
CA ILE A 332 24.40 30.06 -1.94
C ILE A 332 25.24 30.66 -3.06
N ASN A 333 26.56 30.75 -2.84
CA ASN A 333 27.49 31.14 -3.90
C ASN A 333 27.99 29.90 -4.66
N PRO A 334 28.26 29.99 -5.98
CA PRO A 334 28.78 28.88 -6.79
C PRO A 334 30.16 28.38 -6.34
N ASN A 335 30.86 29.13 -5.49
CA ASN A 335 32.03 28.68 -4.72
C ASN A 335 31.77 28.97 -3.22
N PRO A 336 31.33 27.98 -2.44
CA PRO A 336 30.85 28.19 -1.07
C PRO A 336 31.93 28.45 -0.01
N ASP A 337 33.21 28.58 -0.37
CA ASP A 337 34.30 28.47 0.61
C ASP A 337 34.47 29.67 1.56
N LEU A 338 33.95 30.88 1.28
CA LEU A 338 34.24 32.05 2.16
C LEU A 338 33.14 33.15 2.26
N SER A 339 31.91 32.93 1.81
CA SER A 339 30.87 33.99 1.88
C SER A 339 29.42 33.51 2.05
N THR A 340 29.21 32.27 2.51
CA THR A 340 27.88 31.85 2.97
C THR A 340 27.56 32.61 4.25
N HIS A 341 26.46 33.36 4.22
CA HIS A 341 25.99 34.11 5.37
C HIS A 341 24.47 33.98 5.48
N TRP A 342 24.01 33.83 6.72
CA TRP A 342 22.60 33.94 7.06
C TRP A 342 22.16 35.40 7.08
N SER A 343 20.95 35.63 6.60
CA SER A 343 20.29 36.94 6.62
C SER A 343 18.79 36.76 6.84
N ASP A 344 18.14 37.79 7.40
CA ASP A 344 16.70 37.75 7.57
C ASP A 344 15.97 38.03 6.26
N CYS A 345 14.90 37.28 6.04
CA CYS A 345 13.96 37.56 4.97
C CYS A 345 12.99 38.66 5.45
N PRO A 346 12.80 39.75 4.69
CA PRO A 346 11.93 40.85 5.12
C PRO A 346 10.45 40.47 5.15
N ILE A 347 10.07 39.40 4.45
CA ILE A 347 8.70 38.89 4.40
C ILE A 347 8.50 37.79 5.44
N LYS A 348 7.26 37.69 5.93
CA LYS A 348 6.83 36.70 6.90
C LYS A 348 5.71 35.83 6.32
N LEU A 349 5.54 34.65 6.88
CA LEU A 349 4.39 33.79 6.61
C LEU A 349 3.09 34.44 7.11
N PRO A 350 1.91 34.03 6.57
CA PRO A 350 0.60 34.50 7.03
C PRO A 350 0.35 34.26 8.53
N ALA A 351 0.99 33.24 9.09
CA ALA A 351 0.87 32.85 10.48
C ALA A 351 2.16 32.14 10.95
N LYS A 352 2.23 31.86 12.24
CA LYS A 352 3.29 31.04 12.84
C LYS A 352 2.99 29.57 12.57
N LEU A 353 3.57 29.05 11.50
CA LEU A 353 3.24 27.72 10.97
C LEU A 353 4.38 26.72 11.20
N ILE A 354 4.02 25.50 11.57
CA ILE A 354 4.91 24.34 11.63
C ILE A 354 4.24 23.12 10.98
N TYR A 355 5.04 22.23 10.36
CA TYR A 355 4.54 21.06 9.64
C TYR A 355 3.59 21.42 8.47
N HIS A 356 3.74 22.64 7.96
CA HIS A 356 3.08 23.12 6.75
C HIS A 356 3.86 22.67 5.52
N SER A 357 3.26 22.78 4.34
CA SER A 357 3.95 22.57 3.08
C SER A 357 4.06 23.87 2.30
N SER A 358 5.15 24.06 1.55
CA SER A 358 5.31 25.25 0.72
C SER A 358 6.07 24.95 -0.56
N VAL A 359 5.68 25.61 -1.65
CA VAL A 359 6.37 25.51 -2.95
C VAL A 359 6.49 26.88 -3.60
N LEU A 360 7.57 27.09 -4.35
CA LEU A 360 7.81 28.32 -5.09
C LEU A 360 7.19 28.23 -6.49
N PHE A 361 6.27 29.14 -6.81
CA PHE A 361 5.61 29.25 -8.11
C PHE A 361 5.57 30.71 -8.57
N ASN A 362 6.20 31.04 -9.70
CA ASN A 362 6.22 32.38 -10.32
C ASN A 362 6.49 33.52 -9.31
N ASP A 363 7.64 33.48 -8.62
CA ASP A 363 8.05 34.44 -7.58
C ASP A 363 7.16 34.48 -6.32
N ASN A 364 6.13 33.65 -6.26
CA ASN A 364 5.26 33.50 -5.11
C ASN A 364 5.58 32.21 -4.36
N LEU A 365 5.57 32.28 -3.04
CA LEU A 365 5.56 31.12 -2.18
C LEU A 365 4.10 30.73 -1.91
N ILE A 366 3.69 29.55 -2.35
CA ILE A 366 2.39 28.99 -1.98
C ILE A 366 2.58 28.19 -0.70
N VAL A 367 1.73 28.42 0.30
CA VAL A 367 1.81 27.82 1.63
C VAL A 367 0.49 27.16 1.97
N THR A 368 0.53 25.90 2.41
CA THR A 368 -0.67 25.12 2.73
C THR A 368 -0.57 24.43 4.08
N GLY A 369 -1.69 24.50 4.82
CA GLY A 369 -1.91 23.76 6.06
C GLY A 369 -0.86 24.00 7.15
N GLY A 370 -0.56 22.93 7.89
CA GLY A 370 0.28 22.97 9.09
C GLY A 370 -0.47 23.36 10.35
N TYR A 371 0.22 23.30 11.49
CA TYR A 371 -0.30 23.81 12.76
C TYR A 371 -0.02 25.31 12.86
N ASP A 372 -1.09 26.08 13.06
CA ASP A 372 -1.08 27.53 13.27
C ASP A 372 -1.13 27.83 14.77
N ASP A 373 -0.02 28.33 15.32
CA ASP A 373 0.10 28.71 16.74
C ASP A 373 -0.83 29.86 17.13
N ASN A 374 -1.14 30.78 16.21
CA ASN A 374 -2.03 31.91 16.51
C ASN A 374 -3.48 31.44 16.73
N LEU A 375 -3.89 30.42 15.98
CA LEU A 375 -5.24 29.84 16.06
C LEU A 375 -5.30 28.60 16.98
N ASN A 376 -4.15 28.07 17.40
CA ASN A 376 -4.03 26.80 18.09
C ASN A 376 -4.79 25.67 17.36
N ALA A 377 -4.67 25.62 16.04
CA ALA A 377 -5.43 24.72 15.18
C ALA A 377 -4.62 24.28 13.96
N ILE A 378 -5.00 23.15 13.38
CA ILE A 378 -4.46 22.72 12.10
C ILE A 378 -5.22 23.45 11.00
N SER A 379 -4.46 24.05 10.10
CA SER A 379 -4.98 24.87 9.02
C SER A 379 -5.34 24.01 7.81
N ASP A 380 -6.40 24.42 7.12
CA ASP A 380 -6.77 24.01 5.77
C ASP A 380 -6.47 25.11 4.74
N SER A 381 -5.93 26.26 5.16
CA SER A 381 -5.88 27.44 4.32
C SER A 381 -4.73 27.39 3.33
N ILE A 382 -4.98 27.89 2.13
CA ILE A 382 -3.98 28.06 1.07
C ILE A 382 -3.66 29.56 0.97
N HIS A 383 -2.39 29.90 1.03
CA HIS A 383 -1.92 31.28 0.95
C HIS A 383 -0.88 31.44 -0.15
N GLU A 384 -0.90 32.59 -0.81
CA GLU A 384 0.09 33.04 -1.77
C GLU A 384 0.87 34.20 -1.17
N VAL A 385 2.19 34.07 -1.08
CA VAL A 385 3.10 35.02 -0.46
C VAL A 385 4.07 35.55 -1.52
N LEU A 386 3.90 36.80 -1.94
CA LEU A 386 4.71 37.44 -2.98
C LEU A 386 6.11 37.75 -2.44
N LEU A 387 7.16 37.12 -2.98
CA LEU A 387 8.52 37.24 -2.44
C LEU A 387 9.26 38.50 -2.91
N ILE A 388 8.63 39.29 -3.78
CA ILE A 388 9.14 40.58 -4.26
C ILE A 388 8.34 41.74 -3.64
N HIS A 389 8.95 42.92 -3.57
CA HIS A 389 8.29 44.11 -3.07
C HIS A 389 6.99 44.36 -3.88
N PRO A 390 5.83 44.58 -3.24
CA PRO A 390 5.64 45.06 -1.86
C PRO A 390 5.40 43.98 -0.78
N TYR A 391 5.74 42.71 -1.02
CA TYR A 391 5.66 41.63 -0.03
C TYR A 391 4.25 41.35 0.49
N THR A 392 3.31 41.09 -0.43
CA THR A 392 1.90 40.88 -0.09
C THR A 392 1.58 39.42 0.19
N VAL A 393 0.66 39.20 1.13
CA VAL A 393 0.04 37.90 1.38
C VAL A 393 -1.39 37.92 0.90
N LYS A 394 -1.76 36.92 0.09
CA LYS A 394 -3.10 36.74 -0.45
C LYS A 394 -3.66 35.40 0.04
N SER A 395 -4.84 35.45 0.64
CA SER A 395 -5.59 34.24 0.98
C SER A 395 -6.26 33.70 -0.29
N LEU A 396 -6.06 32.41 -0.54
CA LEU A 396 -6.62 31.69 -1.69
C LEU A 396 -7.80 30.83 -1.18
N SER A 397 -7.99 29.64 -1.77
CA SER A 397 -8.99 28.69 -1.32
C SER A 397 -8.57 27.95 -0.04
N ARG A 398 -9.40 27.00 0.38
CA ARG A 398 -9.13 26.10 1.50
C ARG A 398 -9.13 24.66 0.99
N MET A 399 -8.29 23.83 1.58
CA MET A 399 -8.29 22.39 1.37
C MET A 399 -9.60 21.79 1.93
N PRO A 400 -10.08 20.66 1.41
CA PRO A 400 -11.31 20.04 1.91
C PRO A 400 -11.22 19.67 3.39
N GLU A 401 -10.06 19.18 3.82
CA GLU A 401 -9.74 18.91 5.23
C GLU A 401 -8.51 19.69 5.68
N PRO A 402 -8.48 20.15 6.95
CA PRO A 402 -7.27 20.69 7.58
C PRO A 402 -6.22 19.58 7.67
N ARG A 403 -4.97 19.93 7.38
CA ARG A 403 -3.88 18.95 7.38
C ARG A 403 -2.55 19.55 7.77
N ARG A 404 -1.76 18.76 8.49
CA ARG A 404 -0.33 18.98 8.76
C ARG A 404 0.44 17.72 8.39
N ASN A 405 1.77 17.84 8.30
CA ASN A 405 2.64 16.73 7.89
C ASN A 405 2.24 16.11 6.53
N HIS A 406 1.57 16.91 5.68
CA HIS A 406 1.29 16.60 4.29
C HIS A 406 2.41 17.14 3.41
N CYS A 407 2.46 16.68 2.17
CA CYS A 407 3.38 17.21 1.18
C CYS A 407 2.64 17.83 0.00
N MET A 408 3.32 18.73 -0.69
CA MET A 408 2.79 19.48 -1.82
C MET A 408 3.84 19.56 -2.93
N GLU A 409 3.42 19.28 -4.17
CA GLU A 409 4.28 19.30 -5.35
C GLU A 409 3.61 20.06 -6.51
N ILE A 410 4.41 20.78 -7.29
CA ILE A 410 3.90 21.55 -8.44
C ILE A 410 3.72 20.62 -9.64
N PHE A 411 2.54 20.63 -10.26
CA PHE A 411 2.21 19.93 -11.51
C PHE A 411 1.68 20.90 -12.57
N GLY A 412 2.59 21.57 -13.28
CA GLY A 412 2.24 22.59 -14.26
C GLY A 412 1.68 23.82 -13.56
N ASP A 413 0.45 24.20 -13.89
CA ASP A 413 -0.28 25.31 -13.26
C ASP A 413 -1.14 24.87 -12.05
N ASN A 414 -0.95 23.64 -11.56
CA ASN A 414 -1.69 23.08 -10.43
C ASN A 414 -0.74 22.62 -9.33
N LEU A 415 -1.27 22.48 -8.11
CA LEU A 415 -0.55 21.91 -6.97
C LEU A 415 -1.20 20.59 -6.57
N LEU A 416 -0.39 19.56 -6.37
CA LEU A 416 -0.84 18.29 -5.83
C LEU A 416 -0.50 18.24 -4.34
N ILE A 417 -1.50 18.02 -3.51
CA ILE A 417 -1.41 17.93 -2.06
C ILE A 417 -1.75 16.50 -1.65
N VAL A 418 -0.89 15.86 -0.89
CA VAL A 418 -0.98 14.42 -0.62
C VAL A 418 -0.83 14.13 0.87
N GLY A 419 -1.72 13.27 1.38
CA GLY A 419 -1.70 12.72 2.74
C GLY A 419 -1.68 13.75 3.87
N GLY A 420 -0.98 13.43 4.96
CA GLY A 420 -0.96 14.22 6.19
C GLY A 420 -2.02 13.77 7.20
N SER A 421 -2.17 14.51 8.29
CA SER A 421 -3.15 14.21 9.35
C SER A 421 -3.93 15.45 9.78
N THR A 422 -5.17 15.25 10.23
CA THR A 422 -6.12 16.32 10.57
C THR A 422 -5.97 16.86 11.99
N THR A 423 -5.36 16.07 12.88
CA THR A 423 -5.18 16.32 14.31
C THR A 423 -3.72 16.20 14.75
N GLY A 424 -2.84 15.73 13.85
CA GLY A 424 -1.44 15.42 14.19
C GLY A 424 -1.24 14.04 14.80
N ARG A 425 -2.29 13.22 14.91
CA ARG A 425 -2.20 11.83 15.33
C ARG A 425 -2.08 10.93 14.09
N TYR A 426 -1.74 9.66 14.29
CA TYR A 426 -1.58 8.74 13.17
C TYR A 426 -2.93 8.11 12.77
N GLU A 427 -3.87 7.96 13.71
CA GLU A 427 -5.18 7.32 13.50
C GLU A 427 -6.08 8.10 12.51
N ASP A 428 -5.78 9.37 12.29
CA ASP A 428 -6.49 10.26 11.37
C ASP A 428 -5.62 10.70 10.19
N ASN A 429 -4.62 9.89 9.84
CA ASN A 429 -3.89 10.04 8.60
C ASN A 429 -4.83 9.96 7.39
N LEU A 430 -4.49 10.69 6.35
CA LEU A 430 -5.28 10.80 5.13
C LEU A 430 -4.64 10.02 3.99
N SER A 431 -5.46 9.31 3.22
CA SER A 431 -5.10 8.76 1.91
C SER A 431 -5.47 9.72 0.76
N SER A 432 -6.12 10.85 1.08
CA SER A 432 -6.61 11.81 0.09
C SER A 432 -5.49 12.41 -0.76
N VAL A 433 -5.74 12.50 -2.06
CA VAL A 433 -4.94 13.27 -3.01
C VAL A 433 -5.79 14.43 -3.52
N VAL A 434 -5.32 15.66 -3.32
CA VAL A 434 -6.04 16.88 -3.69
C VAL A 434 -5.25 17.65 -4.73
N LEU A 435 -5.89 17.94 -5.86
CA LEU A 435 -5.35 18.81 -6.91
C LEU A 435 -5.95 20.20 -6.75
N TYR A 436 -5.12 21.17 -6.41
CA TYR A 436 -5.49 22.58 -6.35
C TYR A 436 -5.19 23.26 -7.69
N ASP A 437 -6.25 23.73 -8.37
CA ASP A 437 -6.15 24.49 -9.61
C ASP A 437 -5.93 25.97 -9.29
N MET A 438 -4.72 26.46 -9.52
CA MET A 438 -4.33 27.83 -9.14
C MET A 438 -5.10 28.90 -9.94
N LYS A 439 -5.56 28.58 -11.15
CA LYS A 439 -6.32 29.53 -11.99
C LYS A 439 -7.77 29.62 -11.54
N LYS A 440 -8.37 28.49 -11.20
CA LYS A 440 -9.76 28.43 -10.70
C LYS A 440 -9.87 28.77 -9.22
N ASN A 441 -8.74 28.72 -8.49
CA ASN A 441 -8.71 28.87 -7.04
C ASN A 441 -9.65 27.85 -6.36
N ASP A 442 -9.54 26.58 -6.77
CA ASP A 442 -10.43 25.52 -6.32
C ASP A 442 -9.71 24.18 -6.16
N CYS A 443 -10.21 23.35 -5.25
CA CYS A 443 -9.66 22.05 -4.90
C CYS A 443 -10.50 20.93 -5.53
N LYS A 444 -9.84 20.04 -6.29
CA LYS A 444 -10.44 18.81 -6.82
C LYS A 444 -9.83 17.61 -6.10
N GLN A 445 -10.66 16.76 -5.51
CA GLN A 445 -10.23 15.46 -5.01
C GLN A 445 -9.95 14.49 -6.18
N LEU A 446 -8.82 13.82 -6.14
CA LEU A 446 -8.43 12.75 -7.08
C LEU A 446 -8.56 11.38 -6.39
N ALA A 447 -8.31 10.30 -7.13
CA ALA A 447 -8.22 8.96 -6.54
C ALA A 447 -7.21 8.94 -5.36
N PRO A 448 -7.57 8.27 -4.24
CA PRO A 448 -6.73 8.25 -3.07
C PRO A 448 -5.47 7.39 -3.26
N LEU A 449 -4.50 7.58 -2.38
CA LEU A 449 -3.39 6.65 -2.20
C LEU A 449 -3.90 5.27 -1.74
N PRO A 450 -3.11 4.18 -1.93
CA PRO A 450 -3.48 2.84 -1.47
C PRO A 450 -3.67 2.70 0.04
N TYR A 451 -3.09 3.62 0.81
CA TYR A 451 -3.15 3.65 2.26
C TYR A 451 -3.01 5.09 2.77
N GLU A 452 -3.53 5.32 3.96
CA GLU A 452 -3.43 6.57 4.71
C GLU A 452 -2.00 6.78 5.23
N VAL A 453 -1.43 7.97 5.00
CA VAL A 453 -0.05 8.25 5.40
C VAL A 453 0.15 9.72 5.75
N SER A 454 0.94 9.96 6.79
CA SER A 454 1.49 11.28 7.12
C SER A 454 2.99 11.19 7.34
N GLU A 455 3.66 12.34 7.48
CA GLU A 455 5.07 12.41 7.85
C GLU A 455 6.01 11.74 6.83
N MET A 456 5.55 11.65 5.59
CA MET A 456 6.27 11.10 4.44
C MET A 456 7.16 12.14 3.76
N GLY A 457 8.15 11.67 3.01
CA GLY A 457 8.80 12.48 1.97
C GLY A 457 8.05 12.36 0.64
N THR A 458 8.03 13.43 -0.15
CA THR A 458 7.58 13.34 -1.55
C THR A 458 8.59 13.96 -2.49
N VAL A 459 8.58 13.47 -3.73
CA VAL A 459 9.24 14.13 -4.85
C VAL A 459 8.42 14.00 -6.12
N ARG A 460 8.51 15.01 -6.99
CA ARG A 460 7.99 14.90 -8.36
C ARG A 460 8.95 14.14 -9.28
N TRP A 461 8.40 13.17 -10.02
CA TRP A 461 9.11 12.43 -11.07
C TRP A 461 8.28 12.40 -12.37
N GLY A 462 8.55 13.35 -13.28
CA GLY A 462 7.80 13.52 -14.52
C GLY A 462 6.33 13.92 -14.26
N ASP A 463 5.40 13.06 -14.68
CA ASP A 463 3.95 13.16 -14.41
C ASP A 463 3.50 12.42 -13.14
N ASN A 464 4.46 11.92 -12.35
CA ASN A 464 4.20 11.17 -11.14
C ASN A 464 4.68 11.93 -9.91
N ILE A 465 4.06 11.65 -8.77
CA ILE A 465 4.60 11.92 -7.45
C ILE A 465 5.07 10.60 -6.84
N VAL A 466 6.24 10.61 -6.21
CA VAL A 466 6.74 9.48 -5.44
C VAL A 466 6.58 9.83 -3.97
N VAL A 467 5.87 8.98 -3.23
CA VAL A 467 5.63 9.09 -1.79
C VAL A 467 6.48 8.05 -1.08
N ILE A 468 7.23 8.49 -0.08
CA ILE A 468 8.36 7.77 0.47
C ILE A 468 8.23 7.71 1.99
N GLY A 469 8.12 6.49 2.53
CA GLY A 469 8.04 6.26 3.97
C GLY A 469 6.82 6.90 4.63
N GLY A 470 7.01 7.47 5.81
CA GLY A 470 5.96 8.04 6.65
C GLY A 470 5.43 7.08 7.70
N VAL A 471 4.29 7.42 8.29
CA VAL A 471 3.60 6.63 9.31
C VAL A 471 2.20 6.28 8.82
N ASP A 472 1.76 5.04 9.02
CA ASP A 472 0.39 4.59 8.71
C ASP A 472 -0.58 4.81 9.89
N ILE A 473 -1.86 4.48 9.70
CA ILE A 473 -2.91 4.60 10.72
C ILE A 473 -2.74 3.68 11.93
N HIS A 474 -1.78 2.77 11.91
CA HIS A 474 -1.45 1.89 13.02
C HIS A 474 -0.21 2.37 13.79
N GLY A 475 0.39 3.50 13.39
CA GLY A 475 1.64 3.99 13.95
C GLY A 475 2.87 3.24 13.42
N SER A 476 2.71 2.45 12.36
CA SER A 476 3.82 1.71 11.76
C SER A 476 4.66 2.67 10.91
N ILE A 477 5.96 2.69 11.18
CA ILE A 477 6.93 3.44 10.36
C ILE A 477 7.16 2.67 9.06
N LEU A 478 7.05 3.35 7.93
CA LEU A 478 7.06 2.73 6.61
C LEU A 478 8.43 2.84 5.95
N HIS A 479 8.87 1.76 5.30
CA HIS A 479 9.94 1.77 4.29
C HIS A 479 9.37 1.70 2.87
N THR A 480 8.03 1.73 2.75
CA THR A 480 7.29 1.61 1.50
C THR A 480 7.44 2.86 0.65
N VAL A 481 7.53 2.66 -0.66
CA VAL A 481 7.65 3.72 -1.64
C VAL A 481 6.56 3.49 -2.68
N ILE A 482 5.75 4.49 -2.95
CA ILE A 482 4.69 4.42 -3.97
C ILE A 482 4.89 5.52 -5.01
N ILE A 483 4.65 5.19 -6.26
CA ILE A 483 4.59 6.15 -7.36
C ILE A 483 3.13 6.31 -7.77
N TYR A 484 2.62 7.54 -7.73
CA TYR A 484 1.26 7.89 -8.11
C TYR A 484 1.29 8.75 -9.37
N ASN A 485 0.62 8.31 -10.43
CA ASN A 485 0.51 9.06 -11.67
C ASN A 485 -0.67 10.04 -11.60
N VAL A 486 -0.39 11.33 -11.75
CA VAL A 486 -1.41 12.38 -11.56
C VAL A 486 -2.46 12.37 -12.68
N LYS A 487 -2.10 11.90 -13.88
CA LYS A 487 -2.99 11.89 -15.04
C LYS A 487 -3.91 10.67 -15.06
N THR A 488 -3.40 9.50 -14.72
CA THR A 488 -4.18 8.25 -14.70
C THR A 488 -4.82 7.98 -13.35
N GLU A 489 -4.44 8.70 -12.30
CA GLU A 489 -4.92 8.53 -10.94
C GLU A 489 -4.68 7.10 -10.40
N HIS A 490 -3.59 6.49 -10.85
CA HIS A 490 -3.17 5.14 -10.46
C HIS A 490 -1.84 5.17 -9.72
N SER A 491 -1.74 4.33 -8.70
CA SER A 491 -0.54 4.14 -7.89
C SER A 491 0.07 2.76 -8.11
N HIS A 492 1.39 2.69 -8.08
CA HIS A 492 2.16 1.46 -8.07
C HIS A 492 3.19 1.49 -6.95
N VAL A 493 3.51 0.33 -6.39
CA VAL A 493 4.55 0.20 -5.37
C VAL A 493 5.91 0.11 -6.06
N LEU A 494 6.85 0.95 -5.64
CA LEU A 494 8.25 0.88 -6.02
C LEU A 494 9.02 -0.02 -5.03
N PRO A 495 10.25 -0.43 -5.36
CA PRO A 495 11.11 -1.14 -4.41
C PRO A 495 11.20 -0.36 -3.09
N PRO A 496 11.07 -1.04 -1.95
CA PRO A 496 11.14 -0.39 -0.66
C PRO A 496 12.53 0.17 -0.37
N MET A 497 12.59 1.21 0.46
CA MET A 497 13.85 1.68 1.07
C MET A 497 14.47 0.56 1.92
N CYS A 498 15.78 0.62 2.15
CA CYS A 498 16.49 -0.26 3.07
C CYS A 498 16.01 -0.08 4.51
N TYR A 499 15.68 1.16 4.89
CA TYR A 499 15.24 1.52 6.23
C TYR A 499 13.85 2.13 6.24
N ALA A 500 13.07 1.81 7.28
CA ALA A 500 11.81 2.47 7.55
C ALA A 500 12.05 3.85 8.14
N ARG A 501 11.38 4.88 7.60
CA ARG A 501 11.63 6.26 7.95
C ARG A 501 10.35 7.08 7.92
N PHE A 502 10.21 7.98 8.88
CA PHE A 502 9.25 9.08 8.83
C PHE A 502 9.94 10.40 9.18
N LEU A 503 9.32 11.53 8.82
CA LEU A 503 9.91 12.87 8.91
C LEU A 503 11.27 12.98 8.20
N CYS A 504 11.43 12.20 7.13
CA CYS A 504 12.58 12.23 6.23
C CYS A 504 12.40 13.32 5.16
N THR A 505 13.51 13.70 4.54
CA THR A 505 13.48 14.59 3.37
C THR A 505 13.86 13.81 2.12
N ALA A 506 13.16 14.02 1.02
CA ALA A 506 13.49 13.45 -0.27
C ALA A 506 13.74 14.55 -1.32
N VAL A 507 14.72 14.34 -2.19
CA VAL A 507 15.05 15.25 -3.29
C VAL A 507 15.37 14.49 -4.57
N VAL A 508 15.27 15.15 -5.73
CA VAL A 508 15.61 14.56 -7.03
C VAL A 508 16.88 15.19 -7.58
N ILE A 509 17.85 14.36 -7.95
CA ILE A 509 19.09 14.78 -8.61
C ILE A 509 19.43 13.85 -9.79
N GLY A 510 19.41 14.42 -10.99
CA GLY A 510 19.50 13.64 -12.23
C GLY A 510 18.39 12.58 -12.31
N ASN A 511 18.76 11.31 -12.45
CA ASN A 511 17.84 10.17 -12.51
C ASN A 511 17.65 9.43 -11.17
N ASN A 512 17.89 10.13 -10.05
CA ASN A 512 17.90 9.53 -8.73
C ASN A 512 17.01 10.31 -7.76
N ILE A 513 16.29 9.57 -6.93
CA ILE A 513 15.64 10.10 -5.73
C ILE A 513 16.60 9.86 -4.58
N VAL A 514 16.94 10.89 -3.82
CA VAL A 514 17.80 10.80 -2.64
C VAL A 514 16.96 11.07 -1.41
N VAL A 515 17.00 10.16 -0.45
CA VAL A 515 16.30 10.24 0.83
C VAL A 515 17.32 10.42 1.94
N LEU A 516 17.07 11.40 2.80
CA LEU A 516 17.99 11.91 3.81
C LEU A 516 17.31 11.83 5.18
N GLY A 517 18.01 11.20 6.13
CA GLY A 517 17.61 11.15 7.55
C GLY A 517 16.20 10.60 7.79
N GLY A 518 15.54 11.11 8.82
CA GLY A 518 14.26 10.62 9.33
C GLY A 518 14.42 9.72 10.54
N GLU A 519 13.34 9.60 11.32
CA GLU A 519 13.28 8.76 12.51
C GLU A 519 12.74 7.36 12.15
N GLY A 520 13.10 6.32 12.93
CA GLY A 520 12.74 4.92 12.63
C GLY A 520 13.90 3.97 12.32
N GLY A 521 15.15 4.39 12.63
CA GLY A 521 16.34 3.55 12.53
C GLY A 521 17.42 4.02 11.55
N ALA A 522 17.31 5.24 11.02
CA ALA A 522 18.09 5.68 9.86
C ALA A 522 18.51 7.18 9.91
N LEU A 523 18.76 7.70 11.11
CA LEU A 523 18.87 9.15 11.41
C LEU A 523 19.96 9.92 10.66
N VAL A 524 21.11 9.29 10.37
CA VAL A 524 22.22 9.87 9.58
C VAL A 524 22.29 9.37 8.15
N SER A 525 21.63 8.25 7.89
CA SER A 525 21.83 7.48 6.66
C SER A 525 21.17 8.14 5.46
N VAL A 526 21.77 7.91 4.30
CA VAL A 526 21.35 8.46 3.02
C VAL A 526 21.20 7.34 2.02
N GLU A 527 20.05 7.30 1.37
CA GLU A 527 19.74 6.30 0.36
C GLU A 527 19.37 6.98 -0.94
N ALA A 528 19.76 6.41 -2.08
CA ALA A 528 19.27 6.86 -3.36
C ALA A 528 18.65 5.73 -4.18
N PHE A 529 17.46 5.99 -4.72
CA PHE A 529 16.79 5.14 -5.68
C PHE A 529 17.16 5.57 -7.09
N ASN A 530 17.65 4.62 -7.89
CA ASN A 530 17.98 4.85 -9.29
C ASN A 530 16.89 4.25 -10.19
N PHE A 531 16.26 5.06 -11.04
CA PHE A 531 15.16 4.60 -11.91
C PHE A 531 15.61 3.71 -13.07
N GLU A 532 16.87 3.77 -13.50
CA GLU A 532 17.40 2.87 -14.54
C GLU A 532 17.63 1.45 -14.02
N ARG A 533 18.20 1.34 -12.81
CA ARG A 533 18.52 0.06 -12.17
C ARG A 533 17.37 -0.50 -11.35
N TYR A 534 16.43 0.35 -10.98
CA TYR A 534 15.27 0.00 -10.16
C TYR A 534 15.67 -0.56 -8.78
N THR A 535 16.70 0.04 -8.17
CA THR A 535 17.28 -0.39 -6.90
C THR A 535 17.65 0.80 -6.02
N TRP A 536 17.56 0.60 -4.71
CA TRP A 536 18.13 1.50 -3.71
C TRP A 536 19.62 1.24 -3.51
N GLN A 537 20.37 2.29 -3.23
CA GLN A 537 21.79 2.23 -2.90
C GLN A 537 22.07 3.17 -1.73
N GLU A 538 22.89 2.72 -0.78
CA GLU A 538 23.38 3.56 0.31
C GLU A 538 24.47 4.53 -0.15
N PHE A 539 24.44 5.73 0.43
CA PHE A 539 25.38 6.81 0.22
C PHE A 539 26.05 7.20 1.55
N PRO A 540 27.18 7.93 1.49
CA PRO A 540 27.86 8.41 2.69
C PRO A 540 26.90 9.12 3.64
N GLU A 541 26.94 8.73 4.90
CA GLU A 541 26.07 9.24 5.96
C GLU A 541 26.34 10.74 6.23
N MET A 542 25.31 11.43 6.70
CA MET A 542 25.43 12.78 7.25
C MET A 542 26.27 12.74 8.54
N SER A 543 26.88 13.88 8.88
CA SER A 543 27.66 13.98 10.13
C SER A 543 26.79 14.03 11.39
N GLU A 544 25.55 14.47 11.26
CA GLU A 544 24.60 14.66 12.36
C GLU A 544 23.28 13.90 12.11
N GLU A 545 22.67 13.41 13.18
CA GLU A 545 21.34 12.80 13.14
C GLU A 545 20.27 13.86 12.85
N ARG A 546 19.39 13.60 11.86
CA ARG A 546 18.39 14.59 11.45
C ARG A 546 17.02 13.97 11.16
N TRP A 547 15.99 14.53 11.80
CA TRP A 547 14.58 14.42 11.40
C TRP A 547 13.92 15.78 11.54
N LEU A 548 12.80 15.99 10.84
CA LEU A 548 12.16 17.32 10.72
C LEU A 548 13.08 18.42 10.18
N HIS A 549 14.12 17.99 9.47
CA HIS A 549 15.02 18.83 8.73
C HIS A 549 14.43 19.10 7.34
N THR A 550 15.13 19.91 6.55
CA THR A 550 14.73 20.19 5.17
C THR A 550 15.96 20.20 4.28
N ALA A 551 15.78 19.98 2.98
CA ALA A 551 16.87 19.92 2.03
C ALA A 551 16.48 20.50 0.68
N VAL A 552 17.45 21.04 -0.03
CA VAL A 552 17.28 21.62 -1.37
C VAL A 552 18.41 21.19 -2.30
N VAL A 553 18.10 21.13 -3.59
CA VAL A 553 19.07 20.84 -4.65
C VAL A 553 19.53 22.16 -5.28
N VAL A 554 20.85 22.39 -5.29
CA VAL A 554 21.49 23.67 -5.67
C VAL A 554 22.50 23.53 -6.78
#